data_AF-A0AA39N7I9-F1
#
_entry.id   AF-A0AA39N7I9-F1
#
_cell.length_a   1.000
_cell.length_b   1.000
_cell.length_c   1.000
_cell.angle_alpha   90.00
_cell.angle_beta   90.00
_cell.angle_gamma   90.00
#
_symmetry.space_group_name_H-M   'P 1'
#
loop_
_entity.id
_entity.type
_entity.pdbx_description
1 polymer ?
#
loop_
_entity_poly.entity_id
_entity_poly.type
_entity_poly.pdbx_seq_one_letter_code
_entity_poly.pdbx_strand_id
1 'polypeptide(L)'
;WDEILTDDQIDIICGVYKVEWEDKGQSQTDHRVQLTEDVSWFPKPMAWKGCGLDVGFWSVDAESWYQHRVTRYLGGDFKCENQTQWR
;
A
#
# COMPACT_ATOMS: atom_id res chain seq x y z
N TRP A 1 8.71 -12.84 22.54
CA TRP A 1 8.98 -12.90 21.10
C TRP A 1 8.18 -11.77 20.48
N ASP A 2 8.76 -10.58 20.38
CA ASP A 2 8.19 -9.47 19.61
C ASP A 2 9.26 -9.07 18.61
N GLU A 3 9.33 -9.80 17.50
CA GLU A 3 10.10 -9.35 16.35
C GLU A 3 9.25 -8.29 15.67
N ILE A 4 9.56 -7.03 15.95
CA ILE A 4 8.99 -5.89 15.23
C ILE A 4 9.54 -5.94 13.81
N LEU A 5 8.65 -6.10 12.83
CA LEU A 5 9.04 -6.08 11.42
C LEU A 5 9.65 -4.73 11.06
N THR A 6 10.73 -4.74 10.31
CA THR A 6 11.29 -3.51 9.73
C THR A 6 10.39 -3.02 8.59
N ASP A 7 10.52 -1.74 8.25
CA ASP A 7 9.75 -1.16 7.14
C ASP A 7 9.99 -1.89 5.82
N ASP A 8 11.23 -2.33 5.56
CA ASP A 8 11.57 -3.11 4.36
C ASP A 8 10.85 -4.47 4.33
N GLN A 9 10.71 -5.14 5.47
CA GLN A 9 9.98 -6.41 5.56
C GLN A 9 8.47 -6.19 5.33
N ILE A 10 7.93 -5.11 5.89
CA ILE A 10 6.54 -4.70 5.64
C ILE A 10 6.35 -4.42 4.14
N ASP A 11 7.27 -3.72 3.51
CA ASP A 11 7.21 -3.39 2.08
C ASP A 11 7.19 -4.65 1.20
N ILE A 12 8.01 -5.65 1.53
CA ILE A 12 8.01 -6.95 0.86
C ILE A 12 6.67 -7.66 1.03
N ILE A 13 6.15 -7.75 2.26
CA ILE A 13 4.90 -8.46 2.56
C ILE A 13 3.69 -7.76 1.91
N CYS A 14 3.67 -6.43 1.92
CA CYS A 14 2.59 -5.64 1.33
C CYS A 14 2.68 -5.53 -0.20
N GLY A 15 3.76 -6.03 -0.81
CA GLY A 15 3.98 -5.97 -2.26
C GLY A 15 4.08 -4.52 -2.75
N VAL A 16 4.95 -3.73 -2.14
CA VAL A 16 5.17 -2.32 -2.48
C VAL A 16 6.03 -2.18 -3.74
N TYR A 17 5.62 -1.30 -4.62
CA TYR A 17 6.34 -0.88 -5.82
C TYR A 17 6.57 0.63 -5.74
N LYS A 18 7.81 1.05 -6.01
CA LYS A 18 8.19 2.45 -6.11
C LYS A 18 8.06 2.87 -7.56
N VAL A 19 7.14 3.79 -7.84
CA VAL A 19 6.87 4.30 -9.19
C VAL A 19 7.50 5.68 -9.30
N GLU A 20 8.42 5.83 -10.25
CA GLU A 20 9.02 7.12 -10.56
C GLU A 20 8.19 7.84 -11.63
N TRP A 21 7.84 9.09 -11.37
CA TRP A 21 7.15 9.94 -12.34
C TRP A 21 8.03 11.14 -12.68
N GLU A 22 8.24 11.37 -13.98
CA GLU A 22 8.81 12.62 -14.45
C GLU A 22 7.74 13.72 -14.39
N ASP A 23 8.02 14.77 -13.64
CA ASP A 23 7.20 15.98 -13.70
C ASP A 23 7.33 16.59 -15.10
N LYS A 24 6.26 16.50 -15.90
CA LYS A 24 6.16 17.17 -17.20
C LYS A 24 5.82 18.68 -17.03
N GLY A 25 5.70 19.14 -15.80
CA GLY A 25 5.50 20.52 -15.39
C GLY A 25 6.78 21.34 -15.51
N GLN A 26 6.70 22.38 -16.32
CA GLN A 26 7.72 23.38 -16.60
C GLN A 26 8.37 23.97 -15.33
N SER A 27 9.66 23.70 -15.11
CA SER A 27 10.57 24.76 -14.68
C SER A 27 11.99 24.40 -15.11
N GLN A 28 12.54 25.25 -15.98
CA GLN A 28 13.92 25.26 -16.41
C GLN A 28 14.78 25.84 -15.27
N THR A 29 14.82 25.12 -14.15
CA THR A 29 15.69 25.36 -13.01
C THR A 29 16.26 24.02 -12.62
N ASP A 30 17.57 23.96 -12.41
CA ASP A 30 18.49 22.80 -12.39
C ASP A 30 18.21 21.69 -11.35
N HIS A 31 16.97 21.57 -10.87
CA HIS A 31 16.54 20.64 -9.82
C HIS A 31 15.38 19.80 -10.37
N ARG A 32 15.72 18.75 -11.13
CA ARG A 32 14.78 17.66 -11.44
C ARG A 32 14.33 17.02 -10.13
N VAL A 33 13.15 17.37 -9.64
CA VAL A 33 12.53 16.65 -8.53
C VAL A 33 11.95 15.37 -9.09
N GLN A 34 12.67 14.25 -8.94
CA GLN A 34 12.09 12.93 -9.16
C GLN A 34 11.03 12.68 -8.08
N LEU A 35 9.77 12.67 -8.47
CA LEU A 35 8.69 12.26 -7.59
C LEU A 35 8.60 10.74 -7.62
N THR A 36 8.82 10.13 -6.46
CA THR A 36 8.63 8.68 -6.28
C THR A 36 7.35 8.47 -5.49
N GLU A 37 6.46 7.63 -6.00
CA GLU A 37 5.22 7.26 -5.34
C GLU A 37 5.24 5.77 -4.98
N ASP A 38 4.92 5.46 -3.73
CA ASP A 38 4.77 4.08 -3.25
C ASP A 38 3.34 3.60 -3.52
N VAL A 39 3.20 2.54 -4.31
CA VAL A 39 1.94 1.82 -4.52
C VAL A 39 2.07 0.39 -4.01
N SER A 40 1.01 -0.21 -3.49
CA SER A 40 1.07 -1.56 -2.91
C SER A 40 -0.11 -2.43 -3.28
N TRP A 41 0.09 -3.76 -3.24
CA TRP A 41 -0.96 -4.75 -3.42
C TRP A 41 -1.84 -4.89 -2.17
N PHE A 42 -1.21 -4.83 -1.00
CA PHE A 42 -1.90 -4.86 0.28
C PHE A 42 -1.62 -3.57 1.06
N PRO A 43 -2.58 -3.10 1.87
CA PRO A 43 -2.41 -1.91 2.69
C PRO A 43 -1.31 -2.13 3.73
N LYS A 44 -0.46 -1.11 3.92
CA LYS A 44 0.55 -1.07 5.01
C LYS A 44 -0.16 -0.97 6.38
N PRO A 45 0.49 -1.35 7.49
CA PRO A 45 -0.07 -1.26 8.85
C PRO A 45 -0.74 0.09 9.17
N MET A 46 -0.12 1.19 8.74
CA MET A 46 -0.63 2.54 8.94
C MET A 46 -1.99 2.83 8.28
N ALA A 47 -2.37 2.11 7.23
CA ALA A 47 -3.67 2.29 6.58
C ALA A 47 -4.82 1.67 7.39
N TRP A 48 -4.52 0.68 8.23
CA TRP A 48 -5.50 0.09 9.13
C TRP A 48 -5.75 0.94 10.37
N LYS A 49 -4.77 1.77 10.77
CA LYS A 49 -4.79 2.49 12.03
C LYS A 49 -6.06 3.33 12.20
N GLY A 50 -6.87 2.97 13.20
CA GLY A 50 -8.12 3.67 13.52
C GLY A 50 -9.32 3.29 12.64
N CYS A 51 -9.19 2.33 11.73
CA CYS A 51 -10.33 1.71 11.06
C CYS A 51 -10.94 0.59 11.92
N GLY A 52 -12.17 0.16 11.58
CA GLY A 52 -12.87 -0.91 12.32
C GLY A 52 -12.23 -2.30 12.25
N LEU A 53 -11.19 -2.48 11.44
CA LEU A 53 -10.43 -3.73 11.29
C LEU A 53 -9.16 -3.75 12.15
N ASP A 54 -8.77 -2.63 12.77
CA ASP A 54 -7.62 -2.51 13.67
C ASP A 54 -7.99 -2.91 15.11
N VAL A 55 -8.32 -4.20 15.29
CA VAL A 55 -8.80 -4.77 16.57
C VAL A 55 -7.75 -5.61 17.30
N GLY A 56 -6.53 -5.71 16.76
CA GLY A 56 -5.41 -6.44 17.37
C GLY A 56 -5.42 -7.96 17.15
N PHE A 57 -6.39 -8.49 16.41
CA PHE A 57 -6.46 -9.90 16.00
C PHE A 57 -7.13 -10.04 14.64
N TRP A 58 -6.99 -11.22 14.01
CA TRP A 58 -7.67 -11.53 12.75
C TRP A 58 -9.16 -11.81 13.00
N SER A 59 -10.01 -10.81 12.74
CA SER A 59 -11.46 -10.93 12.89
C SER A 59 -12.13 -11.53 11.65
N VAL A 60 -13.40 -11.91 11.79
CA VAL A 60 -14.23 -12.35 10.65
C VAL A 60 -14.33 -11.26 9.58
N ASP A 61 -14.37 -9.99 9.99
CA ASP A 61 -14.41 -8.87 9.06
C ASP A 61 -13.07 -8.70 8.31
N ALA A 62 -11.93 -8.98 8.97
CA ALA A 62 -10.62 -8.98 8.33
C ALA A 62 -10.51 -10.11 7.27
N GLU A 63 -11.03 -11.30 7.59
CA GLU A 63 -11.10 -12.41 6.65
C GLU A 63 -11.97 -12.09 5.44
N SER A 64 -13.16 -11.57 5.68
CA SER A 64 -14.08 -11.15 4.63
C SER A 64 -13.44 -10.12 3.71
N TRP A 65 -12.81 -9.09 4.27
CA TRP A 65 -12.09 -8.08 3.50
C TRP A 65 -11.00 -8.69 2.62
N TYR A 66 -10.20 -9.60 3.18
CA TYR A 66 -9.09 -10.23 2.46
C TYR A 66 -9.60 -11.11 1.31
N GLN A 67 -10.62 -11.93 1.55
CA GLN A 67 -11.21 -12.79 0.52
C GLN A 67 -11.81 -11.98 -0.62
N HIS A 68 -12.52 -10.88 -0.33
CA HIS A 68 -13.03 -9.97 -1.35
C HIS A 68 -11.91 -9.37 -2.20
N ARG A 69 -10.81 -8.96 -1.56
CA ARG A 69 -9.64 -8.40 -2.25
C ARG A 69 -8.97 -9.43 -3.17
N VAL A 70 -8.70 -10.62 -2.65
CA VAL A 70 -8.11 -11.73 -3.43
C VAL A 70 -9.00 -12.10 -4.62
N THR A 71 -10.32 -12.14 -4.42
CA THR A 71 -11.27 -12.44 -5.49
C THR A 71 -11.19 -11.41 -6.62
N ARG A 72 -11.06 -10.11 -6.30
CA ARG A 72 -10.85 -9.06 -7.32
C ARG A 72 -9.58 -9.29 -8.14
N TYR A 73 -8.48 -9.63 -7.48
CA TYR A 73 -7.21 -9.91 -8.14
C TYR A 73 -7.27 -11.14 -9.04
N LEU A 74 -7.86 -12.23 -8.56
CA LEU A 74 -8.07 -13.43 -9.38
C LEU A 74 -9.06 -13.19 -10.53
N GLY A 75 -10.00 -12.26 -10.36
CA GLY A 75 -10.93 -11.80 -11.39
C GLY A 75 -10.32 -10.86 -12.44
N GLY A 76 -9.03 -10.50 -12.32
CA GLY A 76 -8.32 -9.64 -13.26
C GLY A 76 -8.43 -8.14 -12.99
N ASP A 77 -9.10 -7.73 -11.90
CA ASP A 77 -9.10 -6.33 -11.44
C ASP A 77 -7.82 -6.06 -10.65
N PHE A 78 -6.73 -5.90 -11.41
CA PHE A 78 -5.39 -5.74 -10.88
C PHE A 78 -5.00 -4.26 -10.78
N LYS A 79 -5.01 -3.73 -9.56
CA LYS A 79 -4.58 -2.36 -9.27
C LYS A 79 -3.82 -2.29 -7.94
N CYS A 80 -2.60 -1.75 -8.01
CA CYS A 80 -1.89 -1.27 -6.82
C CYS A 80 -2.48 0.07 -6.40
N GLU A 81 -2.67 0.26 -5.10
CA GLU A 81 -3.22 1.50 -4.54
C GLU A 81 -2.11 2.23 -3.78
N ASN A 82 -2.12 3.56 -3.84
CA ASN A 82 -1.22 4.41 -3.04
C ASN A 82 -1.79 4.63 -1.62
N GLN A 83 -1.04 5.33 -0.77
CA GLN A 83 -1.43 5.57 0.62
C GLN A 83 -2.77 6.31 0.76
N THR A 84 -3.13 7.20 -0.17
CA THR A 84 -4.40 7.95 -0.11
C THR A 84 -5.60 7.11 -0.52
N GLN A 85 -5.39 6.14 -1.42
CA GLN A 85 -6.43 5.24 -1.91
C GLN A 85 -6.75 4.10 -0.93
N TRP A 86 -5.81 3.78 -0.03
CA TRP A 86 -6.02 2.81 1.04
C TRP A 86 -6.80 3.36 2.25
N ARG A 87 -6.95 4.68 2.39
CA ARG A 87 -7.67 5.32 3.50
C ARG A 87 -9.18 5.26 3.35
#